data_AF-A0A966IGT0-F1
#
_entry.id   AF-A0A966IGT0-F1
#
_cell.length_a   1.000
_cell.length_b   1.000
_cell.length_c   1.000
_cell.angle_alpha   90.00
_cell.angle_beta   90.00
_cell.angle_gamma   90.00
#
_symmetry.space_group_name_H-M   'P 1'
#
loop_
_entity.id
_entity.type
_entity.pdbx_description
1 polymer ?
#
loop_
_entity_poly.entity_id
_entity_poly.type
_entity_poly.pdbx_seq_one_letter_code
_entity_poly.pdbx_strand_id
1 'polypeptide(L)'
;GLIDVVMISNLLVMVIVGGWETFVSRLDLQNHPDEPEWLSHVNAGVLKVKLATAIIGISSIHLLKTFINASAYDEKTLIWQTLIHVTFVLSAISIAYTEKIIASTYHKKHE
;
A
#
# COMPACT_ATOMS: atom_id res chain seq x y z
N GLY A 1 14.56 14.52 -2.86
CA GLY A 1 13.68 15.22 -3.81
C GLY A 1 12.98 14.23 -4.71
N LEU A 2 13.68 13.75 -5.74
CA LEU A 2 13.14 12.82 -6.76
C LEU A 2 12.47 11.56 -6.21
N ILE A 3 13.08 10.90 -5.22
CA ILE A 3 12.53 9.66 -4.63
C ILE A 3 11.15 9.91 -3.99
N ASP A 4 10.99 11.05 -3.32
CA ASP A 4 9.74 11.45 -2.64
C ASP A 4 8.63 11.72 -3.66
N VAL A 5 8.98 12.40 -4.76
CA VAL A 5 8.07 12.72 -5.87
C VAL A 5 7.61 11.43 -6.57
N VAL A 6 8.52 10.52 -6.92
CA VAL A 6 8.18 9.26 -7.61
C VAL A 6 7.25 8.40 -6.75
N MET A 7 7.50 8.38 -5.44
CA MET A 7 6.73 7.63 -4.47
C MET A 7 5.31 8.21 -4.28
N ILE A 8 5.17 9.53 -4.21
CA ILE A 8 3.86 10.19 -4.18
C ILE A 8 3.12 10.00 -5.52
N SER A 9 3.82 10.07 -6.67
CA SER A 9 3.22 9.87 -7.99
C SER A 9 2.64 8.46 -8.17
N ASN A 10 3.32 7.42 -7.71
CA ASN A 10 2.82 6.05 -7.80
C ASN A 10 1.55 5.83 -6.95
N LEU A 11 1.52 6.41 -5.75
CA LEU A 11 0.32 6.39 -4.90
C LEU A 11 -0.84 7.17 -5.52
N LEU A 12 -0.55 8.33 -6.12
CA LEU A 12 -1.55 9.21 -6.72
C LEU A 12 -2.25 8.50 -7.89
N VAL A 13 -1.50 7.82 -8.77
CA VAL A 13 -2.07 7.03 -9.87
C VAL A 13 -2.99 5.93 -9.34
N MET A 14 -2.56 5.22 -8.30
CA MET A 14 -3.35 4.14 -7.67
C MET A 14 -4.66 4.66 -7.05
N VAL A 15 -4.63 5.83 -6.41
CA VAL A 15 -5.82 6.47 -5.83
C VAL A 15 -6.78 6.97 -6.91
N ILE A 16 -6.28 7.55 -7.99
CA ILE A 16 -7.12 8.01 -9.11
C ILE A 16 -7.86 6.83 -9.75
N VAL A 17 -7.15 5.73 -10.04
CA VAL A 17 -7.75 4.55 -10.70
C VAL A 17 -8.79 3.89 -9.78
N GLY A 18 -8.47 3.69 -8.50
CA GLY A 18 -9.42 3.11 -7.53
C GLY A 18 -10.61 4.02 -7.24
N GLY A 19 -10.43 5.34 -7.25
CA GLY A 19 -11.50 6.32 -7.09
C GLY A 19 -12.46 6.32 -8.28
N TRP A 20 -11.94 6.22 -9.50
CA TRP A 20 -12.75 6.10 -10.72
C TRP A 20 -13.60 4.83 -10.71
N GLU A 21 -12.99 3.70 -10.34
CA GLU A 21 -13.70 2.42 -10.19
C GLU A 21 -14.82 2.48 -9.14
N THR A 22 -14.59 3.18 -8.02
CA THR A 22 -15.52 3.28 -6.89
C THR A 22 -16.70 4.23 -7.15
N PHE A 23 -16.45 5.37 -7.81
CA PHE A 23 -17.44 6.45 -7.90
C PHE A 23 -18.03 6.66 -9.31
N VAL A 24 -17.39 6.15 -10.36
CA VAL A 24 -17.85 6.36 -11.75
C VAL A 24 -18.32 5.04 -12.37
N SER A 25 -17.42 4.08 -12.57
CA SER A 25 -17.74 2.79 -13.20
C SER A 25 -16.61 1.80 -13.01
N ARG A 26 -16.96 0.51 -12.90
CA ARG A 26 -16.00 -0.57 -13.15
C ARG A 26 -15.45 -0.40 -14.58
N LEU A 27 -14.14 -0.48 -14.72
CA LEU A 27 -13.48 -0.43 -16.02
C LEU A 27 -13.79 -1.76 -16.73
N ASP A 28 -14.64 -1.73 -17.76
CA ASP A 28 -15.05 -2.92 -18.51
C ASP A 28 -14.09 -3.16 -19.69
N LEU A 29 -12.97 -3.85 -19.42
CA LEU A 29 -11.94 -4.18 -20.43
C LEU A 29 -12.06 -5.61 -20.98
N GLN A 30 -13.19 -6.28 -20.74
CA GLN A 30 -13.39 -7.70 -21.08
C GLN A 30 -13.15 -7.96 -22.58
N ASN A 31 -12.10 -8.75 -22.87
CA ASN A 31 -11.65 -9.21 -24.19
C ASN A 31 -10.78 -8.25 -25.04
N HIS A 32 -10.12 -7.24 -24.45
CA HIS A 32 -9.12 -6.47 -25.20
C HIS A 32 -7.73 -7.14 -25.11
N PRO A 33 -7.01 -7.35 -26.22
CA PRO A 33 -5.65 -7.94 -26.19
C PRO A 33 -4.62 -7.10 -25.42
N ASP A 34 -4.95 -5.84 -25.14
CA ASP A 34 -4.14 -4.89 -24.38
C ASP A 34 -4.68 -4.66 -22.96
N GLU A 35 -5.59 -5.51 -22.47
CA GLU A 35 -6.01 -5.47 -21.07
C GLU A 35 -4.79 -5.75 -20.18
N PRO A 36 -4.39 -4.80 -19.34
CA PRO A 36 -3.24 -5.04 -18.52
C PRO A 36 -3.63 -5.94 -17.35
N GLU A 37 -2.84 -6.99 -17.13
CA GLU A 37 -3.13 -8.08 -16.18
C GLU A 37 -3.36 -7.60 -14.72
N TRP A 38 -2.91 -6.38 -14.39
CA TRP A 38 -3.14 -5.75 -13.09
C TRP A 38 -4.57 -5.22 -12.88
N LEU A 39 -5.39 -5.12 -13.94
CA LEU A 39 -6.71 -4.49 -13.94
C LEU A 39 -7.87 -5.50 -13.82
N SER A 40 -7.73 -6.70 -14.40
CA SER A 40 -8.72 -7.79 -14.26
C SER A 40 -8.79 -8.38 -12.85
N HIS A 41 -7.76 -8.15 -12.03
CA HIS A 41 -7.60 -8.68 -10.66
C HIS A 41 -7.49 -7.59 -9.59
N VAL A 42 -8.07 -6.39 -9.80
CA VAL A 42 -8.16 -5.37 -8.75
C VAL A 42 -9.18 -5.81 -7.68
N ASN A 43 -8.81 -6.81 -6.89
CA ASN A 43 -9.51 -7.11 -5.65
C ASN A 43 -9.20 -5.97 -4.67
N ALA A 44 -10.25 -5.32 -4.15
CA ALA A 44 -10.15 -4.25 -3.17
C ALA A 44 -9.25 -4.62 -1.97
N GLY A 45 -9.17 -5.91 -1.64
CA GLY A 45 -8.25 -6.46 -0.66
C GLY A 45 -6.77 -6.36 -1.02
N VAL A 46 -6.42 -6.77 -2.24
CA VAL A 46 -5.06 -6.64 -2.79
C VAL A 46 -4.65 -5.18 -2.91
N LEU A 47 -5.61 -4.29 -3.24
CA LEU A 47 -5.38 -2.84 -3.29
C LEU A 47 -5.02 -2.28 -1.90
N LYS A 48 -5.75 -2.69 -0.84
CA LYS A 48 -5.46 -2.29 0.55
C LYS A 48 -4.08 -2.76 1.02
N VAL A 49 -3.70 -4.00 0.70
CA VAL A 49 -2.37 -4.54 1.03
C VAL A 49 -1.26 -3.78 0.30
N LYS A 50 -1.42 -3.54 -1.01
CA LYS A 50 -0.44 -2.79 -1.81
C LYS A 50 -0.26 -1.35 -1.30
N LEU A 51 -1.34 -0.69 -0.92
CA LEU A 51 -1.30 0.66 -0.32
C LEU A 51 -0.52 0.64 1.00
N ALA A 52 -0.81 -0.33 1.88
CA ALA A 52 -0.12 -0.45 3.17
C ALA A 52 1.39 -0.68 2.99
N THR A 53 1.78 -1.57 2.07
CA THR A 53 3.18 -1.83 1.73
C THR A 53 3.89 -0.59 1.18
N ALA A 54 3.21 0.19 0.34
CA ALA A 54 3.75 1.45 -0.16
C ALA A 54 4.04 2.42 0.99
N ILE A 55 3.07 2.67 1.89
CA ILE A 55 3.22 3.56 3.06
C ILE A 55 4.37 3.12 3.97
N ILE A 56 4.53 1.82 4.21
CA ILE A 56 5.66 1.28 4.98
C ILE A 56 6.99 1.57 4.28
N GLY A 57 7.06 1.40 2.96
CA GLY A 57 8.26 1.72 2.17
C GLY A 57 8.67 3.19 2.31
N ILE A 58 7.71 4.11 2.22
CA ILE A 58 7.93 5.55 2.45
C ILE A 58 8.53 5.80 3.83
N SER A 59 7.87 5.27 4.85
CA SER A 59 8.26 5.43 6.24
C SER A 59 9.66 4.85 6.52
N SER A 60 10.01 3.73 5.86
CA SER A 60 11.32 3.08 5.97
C SER A 60 12.45 3.95 5.41
N ILE A 61 12.25 4.57 4.25
CA ILE A 61 13.24 5.47 3.64
C ILE A 61 13.46 6.69 4.55
N HIS A 62 12.39 7.21 5.14
CA HIS A 62 12.48 8.33 6.06
C HIS A 62 13.29 7.99 7.32
N LEU A 63 13.03 6.82 7.92
CA LEU A 63 13.81 6.32 9.06
C LEU A 63 15.28 6.07 8.72
N LEU A 64 15.55 5.50 7.54
CA LEU A 64 16.93 5.25 7.13
C LEU A 64 17.71 6.56 7.01
N LYS A 65 17.07 7.61 6.45
CA LYS A 65 17.67 8.95 6.37
C LYS A 65 17.96 9.53 7.75
N THR A 66 17.03 9.39 8.71
CA THR A 66 17.22 9.94 10.06
C THR A 66 18.24 9.14 10.88
N PHE A 67 18.33 7.82 10.68
CA PHE A 67 19.35 6.98 11.31
C PHE A 67 20.76 7.20 10.76
N ILE A 68 20.93 7.41 9.45
CA ILE A 68 22.25 7.73 8.88
C ILE A 68 22.82 9.03 9.47
N ASN A 69 21.95 9.97 9.84
CA ASN A 69 22.34 11.25 10.44
C ASN A 69 21.89 11.35 11.91
N ALA A 70 21.89 10.23 12.65
CA ALA A 70 21.31 10.15 14.00
C ALA A 70 21.89 11.18 14.98
N SER A 71 23.18 11.53 14.86
CA SER A 71 23.84 12.53 15.72
C SER A 71 23.28 13.95 15.56
N ALA A 72 22.56 14.24 14.48
CA ALA A 72 21.91 15.53 14.22
C ALA A 72 20.44 15.57 14.65
N TYR A 73 19.89 14.47 15.17
CA TYR A 73 18.50 14.35 15.59
C TYR A 73 18.41 14.09 17.09
N ASP A 74 17.35 14.60 17.72
CA ASP A 74 17.06 14.34 19.12
C ASP A 74 16.61 12.88 19.32
N GLU A 75 17.03 12.28 20.43
CA GLU A 75 16.72 10.88 20.76
C GLU A 75 15.20 10.64 20.77
N LYS A 76 14.41 11.57 21.31
CA LYS A 76 12.95 11.45 21.33
C LYS A 76 12.37 11.40 19.92
N THR A 77 12.94 12.14 18.98
CA THR A 77 12.49 12.14 17.58
C THR A 77 12.73 10.79 16.94
N LEU A 78 13.91 10.19 17.18
CA LEU A 78 14.24 8.85 16.69
C LEU A 78 13.33 7.78 17.28
N ILE A 79 13.03 7.85 18.58
CA ILE A 79 12.12 6.92 19.26
C ILE A 79 10.71 7.01 18.67
N TRP A 80 10.15 8.23 18.54
CA TRP A 80 8.81 8.41 17.99
C TRP A 80 8.70 7.98 16.53
N GLN A 81 9.69 8.30 15.69
CA GLN A 81 9.71 7.83 14.30
C GLN A 81 9.74 6.30 14.22
N THR A 82 10.53 5.65 15.08
CA THR A 82 10.61 4.18 15.16
C THR A 82 9.28 3.58 15.61
N LEU A 83 8.63 4.15 16.63
CA LEU A 83 7.33 3.70 17.12
C LEU A 83 6.22 3.82 16.06
N ILE A 84 6.17 4.94 15.34
CA ILE A 84 5.20 5.14 14.26
C ILE A 84 5.42 4.11 13.16
N HIS A 85 6.67 3.86 12.77
CA HIS A 85 6.98 2.87 11.74
C HIS A 85 6.56 1.46 12.15
N VAL A 86 6.86 1.05 13.39
CA VAL A 86 6.40 -0.23 13.93
C VAL A 86 4.87 -0.33 13.92
N THR A 87 4.16 0.75 14.24
CA THR A 87 2.69 0.80 14.18
C THR A 87 2.17 0.58 12.75
N PHE A 88 2.83 1.14 11.73
CA PHE A 88 2.49 0.90 10.33
C PHE A 88 2.74 -0.56 9.91
N VAL A 89 3.86 -1.15 10.32
CA VAL A 89 4.17 -2.55 10.04
C VAL A 89 3.11 -3.48 10.66
N LEU A 90 2.77 -3.26 11.93
CA LEU A 90 1.72 -4.04 12.61
C LEU A 90 0.34 -3.89 11.94
N SER A 91 0.03 -2.68 11.47
CA SER A 91 -1.22 -2.41 10.76
C SER A 91 -1.26 -3.15 9.41
N ALA A 92 -0.17 -3.17 8.64
CA ALA A 92 -0.11 -3.91 7.37
C ALA A 92 -0.21 -5.42 7.57
N ILE A 93 0.42 -5.97 8.61
CA ILE A 93 0.28 -7.38 8.98
C ILE A 93 -1.19 -7.70 9.29
N SER A 94 -1.86 -6.84 10.06
CA SER A 94 -3.28 -7.01 10.39
C SER A 94 -4.18 -6.98 9.15
N ILE A 95 -3.91 -6.06 8.21
CA ILE A 95 -4.63 -5.96 6.94
C ILE A 95 -4.39 -7.21 6.08
N ALA A 96 -3.14 -7.66 5.94
CA ALA A 96 -2.79 -8.86 5.17
C ALA A 96 -3.42 -10.12 5.76
N TYR A 97 -3.45 -10.22 7.09
CA TYR A 97 -4.09 -11.34 7.79
C TYR A 97 -5.61 -11.36 7.58
N THR A 98 -6.27 -10.20 7.70
CA THR A 98 -7.72 -10.05 7.44
C THR A 98 -8.05 -10.44 6.00
N GLU A 99 -7.25 -9.98 5.04
CA GLU A 99 -7.46 -10.31 3.63
C GLU A 99 -7.28 -11.81 3.36
N LYS A 100 -6.28 -12.46 3.96
CA LYS A 100 -6.07 -13.90 3.85
C LYS A 100 -7.28 -14.70 4.36
N ILE A 101 -7.87 -14.29 5.49
CA ILE A 101 -9.07 -14.94 6.03
C ILE A 101 -10.25 -14.78 5.08
N ILE A 102 -10.50 -13.57 4.58
CA ILE A 102 -11.60 -13.28 3.66
C ILE A 102 -11.45 -14.11 2.38
N ALA A 103 -10.26 -14.13 1.78
CA ALA A 103 -9.97 -14.92 0.59
C ALA A 103 -10.19 -16.43 0.82
N SER A 104 -9.74 -16.96 1.96
CA SER A 104 -9.94 -18.36 2.32
C SER A 104 -11.42 -18.73 2.55
N THR A 105 -12.23 -17.78 3.03
CA THR A 105 -13.67 -17.98 3.27
C THR A 105 -14.46 -17.99 1.98
N TYR A 106 -14.08 -17.16 1.00
CA TYR A 106 -14.69 -17.15 -0.33
C TYR A 106 -14.48 -18.47 -1.08
N HIS A 107 -13.28 -19.07 -0.98
CA HIS A 107 -12.97 -20.32 -1.67
C HIS A 107 -13.79 -21.52 -1.17
N LYS A 108 -14.20 -21.50 0.11
CA LYS A 108 -14.95 -22.59 0.76
C LYS A 108 -16.45 -22.58 0.50
N LYS A 109 -16.98 -21.49 -0.11
CA LYS A 109 -18.42 -21.33 -0.41
C LYS A 109 -18.79 -21.72 -1.84
N HIS A 110 -17.79 -21.96 -2.70
CA HIS A 110 -17.96 -22.35 -4.11
C HIS A 110 -17.56 -23.82 -4.38
N GLU A 111 -17.45 -24.62 -3.33
CA GLU A 111 -17.35 -26.09 -3.38
C GLU A 111 -18.67 -26.68 -2.85
#